data_AF-A0A7S3Y9D7-F1
#
_entry.id   AF-A0A7S3Y9D7-F1
#
_cell.length_a   1.000
_cell.length_b   1.000
_cell.length_c   1.000
_cell.angle_alpha   90.00
_cell.angle_beta   90.00
_cell.angle_gamma   90.00
#
_symmetry.space_group_name_H-M   'P 1'
#
loop_
_entity.id
_entity.type
_entity.pdbx_description
1 polymer ?
#
loop_
_entity_poly.entity_id
_entity_poly.type
_entity_poly.pdbx_seq_one_letter_code
_entity_poly.pdbx_strand_id
1 'polypeptide(L)'
;MSTTSGNFTHSTARLRRIKKLQFGVLSPDEIKQMSVTQRVNINGNEIKSGIYRYETYSNGQPVYGGPNDPRMGTFDFRARCKTCDCSYSGGGGGVSINDCPGHFGHIELARPVFHMGFLDTVLKVLRCVCFHCSKLLVDERDYKFNRALRIKNKRLRLAALHEICRTKKHCEYGEDE
;
A
#
# COMPACT_ATOMS: atom_id res chain seq x y z
N MET A 1 -9.39 21.61 -33.98
CA MET A 1 -10.60 20.96 -33.43
C MET A 1 -10.48 20.97 -31.91
N SER A 2 -11.28 21.83 -31.28
CA SER A 2 -11.27 22.10 -29.84
C SER A 2 -11.73 20.86 -29.08
N THR A 3 -10.83 20.20 -28.35
CA THR A 3 -11.19 19.15 -27.41
C THR A 3 -11.80 19.82 -26.18
N THR A 4 -13.11 19.65 -26.04
CA THR A 4 -13.95 20.02 -24.90
C THR A 4 -13.19 19.87 -23.58
N SER A 5 -12.84 21.02 -23.00
CA SER A 5 -12.29 21.14 -21.67
C SER A 5 -13.33 20.64 -20.67
N GLY A 6 -13.14 19.43 -20.13
CA GLY A 6 -13.86 19.02 -18.93
C GLY A 6 -13.67 20.08 -17.85
N ASN A 7 -14.77 20.48 -17.22
CA ASN A 7 -14.83 21.54 -16.21
C ASN A 7 -14.05 21.16 -14.93
N PHE A 8 -12.72 21.07 -14.99
CA PHE A 8 -11.90 20.89 -13.80
C PHE A 8 -11.56 22.26 -13.20
N THR A 9 -11.50 22.32 -11.87
CA THR A 9 -11.01 23.51 -11.18
C THR A 9 -9.55 23.80 -11.57
N HIS A 10 -9.17 25.08 -11.47
CA HIS A 10 -7.84 25.52 -11.85
C HIS A 10 -6.77 24.81 -11.00
N SER A 11 -5.82 24.13 -11.67
CA SER A 11 -4.67 23.48 -11.03
C SER A 11 -3.39 24.15 -11.48
N THR A 12 -2.49 24.41 -10.52
CA THR A 12 -1.13 24.88 -10.81
C THR A 12 -0.23 23.77 -11.39
N ALA A 13 -0.66 22.51 -11.30
CA ALA A 13 0.09 21.38 -11.81
C ALA A 13 0.06 21.34 -13.35
N ARG A 14 1.24 21.20 -13.97
CA ARG A 14 1.34 21.09 -15.43
C ARG A 14 0.71 19.79 -15.92
N LEU A 15 -0.18 19.90 -16.91
CA LEU A 15 -0.77 18.75 -17.59
C LEU A 15 0.31 17.85 -18.22
N ARG A 16 0.31 16.56 -17.86
CA ARG A 16 1.19 15.53 -18.41
C ARG A 16 0.40 14.28 -18.75
N ARG A 17 0.82 13.57 -19.81
CA ARG A 17 0.27 12.25 -20.18
C ARG A 17 1.09 11.14 -19.53
N ILE A 18 0.42 10.13 -18.99
CA ILE A 18 1.05 8.95 -18.40
C ILE A 18 1.81 8.18 -19.49
N LYS A 19 3.10 7.89 -19.26
CA LYS A 19 3.96 7.17 -20.21
C LYS A 19 4.14 5.69 -19.88
N LYS A 20 4.24 5.36 -18.59
CA LYS A 20 4.51 4.01 -18.08
C LYS A 20 3.81 3.83 -16.74
N LEU A 21 3.45 2.58 -16.43
CA LEU A 21 2.92 2.17 -15.14
C LEU A 21 3.93 1.24 -14.47
N GLN A 22 4.32 1.56 -13.24
CA GLN A 22 5.19 0.73 -12.43
C GLN A 22 4.37 0.05 -11.35
N PHE A 23 4.44 -1.27 -11.30
CA PHE A 23 3.80 -2.06 -10.26
C PHE A 23 4.79 -2.32 -9.12
N GLY A 24 4.29 -2.39 -7.90
CA GLY A 24 5.07 -2.62 -6.70
C GLY A 24 4.18 -3.03 -5.53
N VAL A 25 4.82 -3.36 -4.42
CA VAL A 25 4.16 -3.59 -3.14
C VAL A 25 4.47 -2.38 -2.26
N LEU A 26 3.43 -1.78 -1.67
CA LEU A 26 3.61 -0.65 -0.75
C LEU A 26 4.24 -1.14 0.54
N SER A 27 5.31 -0.47 0.98
CA SER A 27 5.90 -0.74 2.29
C SER A 27 5.00 -0.20 3.42
N PRO A 28 5.05 -0.78 4.62
CA PRO A 28 4.27 -0.29 5.76
C PRO A 28 4.55 1.19 6.07
N ASP A 29 5.79 1.64 5.90
CA ASP A 29 6.21 3.02 6.16
C ASP A 29 5.62 3.98 5.10
N GLU A 30 5.62 3.60 3.82
CA GLU A 30 4.97 4.38 2.76
C GLU A 30 3.46 4.49 2.99
N ILE A 31 2.80 3.41 3.42
CA ILE A 31 1.36 3.42 3.75
C ILE A 31 1.09 4.42 4.87
N LYS A 32 1.91 4.40 5.93
CA LYS A 32 1.80 5.35 7.04
C LYS A 32 2.05 6.78 6.58
N GLN A 33 3.07 7.04 5.75
CA GLN A 33 3.40 8.39 5.26
C GLN A 33 2.35 8.98 4.32
N MET A 34 1.74 8.14 3.46
CA MET A 34 0.67 8.56 2.56
C MET A 34 -0.65 8.82 3.29
N SER A 35 -0.78 8.32 4.52
CA SER A 35 -2.05 8.35 5.23
C SER A 35 -2.35 9.71 5.86
N VAL A 36 -3.60 10.16 5.74
CA VAL A 36 -4.08 11.40 6.37
C VAL A 36 -4.55 11.21 7.82
N THR A 37 -4.73 9.96 8.26
CA THR A 37 -5.14 9.63 9.64
C THR A 37 -3.93 9.63 10.58
N GLN A 38 -3.20 10.74 10.62
CA GLN A 38 -2.05 10.93 11.50
C GLN A 38 -2.48 11.29 12.93
N ARG A 39 -1.55 11.16 13.88
CA ARG A 39 -1.71 11.63 15.25
C ARG A 39 -1.94 13.14 15.26
N VAL A 40 -3.07 13.59 15.81
CA VAL A 40 -3.44 15.00 15.87
C VAL A 40 -4.14 15.31 17.19
N ASN A 41 -3.99 16.54 17.68
CA ASN A 41 -4.73 17.03 18.84
C ASN A 41 -5.85 17.94 18.35
N ILE A 42 -7.11 17.56 18.57
CA ILE A 42 -8.29 18.33 18.16
C ILE A 42 -9.14 18.59 19.41
N ASN A 43 -9.40 19.88 19.70
CA ASN A 43 -10.24 20.31 20.83
C ASN A 43 -9.80 19.73 22.18
N GLY A 44 -8.48 19.61 22.41
CA GLY A 44 -7.91 19.03 23.62
C GLY A 44 -7.91 17.50 23.68
N ASN A 45 -8.48 16.82 22.68
CA ASN A 45 -8.46 15.37 22.58
C ASN A 45 -7.31 14.91 21.69
N GLU A 46 -6.49 14.01 22.23
CA GLU A 46 -5.44 13.35 21.47
C GLU A 46 -6.01 12.20 20.63
N ILE A 47 -5.83 12.31 19.32
CA ILE A 47 -6.27 11.31 18.35
C ILE A 47 -5.06 10.51 17.96
N LYS A 48 -5.12 9.20 18.19
CA LYS A 48 -4.06 8.26 17.80
C LYS A 48 -3.94 8.19 16.28
N SER A 49 -2.76 7.77 15.82
CA SER A 49 -2.53 7.47 14.41
C SER A 49 -3.37 6.26 13.98
N GLY A 50 -3.90 6.32 12.77
CA GLY A 50 -4.72 5.28 12.16
C GLY A 50 -6.19 5.32 12.55
N ILE A 51 -6.96 4.42 11.94
CA ILE A 51 -8.34 4.14 12.31
C ILE A 51 -8.32 3.11 13.45
N TYR A 52 -8.89 3.47 14.59
CA TYR A 52 -8.93 2.65 15.80
C TYR A 52 -10.32 2.57 16.44
N ARG A 53 -11.27 3.40 15.98
CA ARG A 53 -12.68 3.36 16.39
C ARG A 53 -13.50 2.67 15.31
N TYR A 54 -14.57 1.99 15.71
CA TYR A 54 -15.53 1.39 14.79
C TYR A 54 -16.70 2.33 14.46
N GLU A 55 -16.93 3.33 15.32
CA GLU A 55 -18.01 4.30 15.19
C GLU A 55 -17.81 5.18 13.95
N THR A 56 -18.86 5.31 13.14
CA THR A 56 -18.86 6.20 11.98
C THR A 56 -19.34 7.60 12.33
N TYR A 57 -20.31 7.70 13.24
CA TYR A 57 -20.95 8.93 13.68
C TYR A 57 -21.11 8.97 15.20
N SER A 58 -20.87 10.14 15.78
CA SER A 58 -21.18 10.45 17.18
C SER A 58 -21.90 11.79 17.21
N ASN A 59 -23.10 11.82 17.80
CA ASN A 59 -23.95 13.02 17.86
C ASN A 59 -24.21 13.67 16.49
N GLY A 60 -24.38 12.85 15.45
CA GLY A 60 -24.61 13.32 14.07
C GLY A 60 -23.36 13.89 13.37
N GLN A 61 -22.19 13.83 13.99
CA GLN A 61 -20.92 14.26 13.40
C GLN A 61 -19.99 13.07 13.11
N PRO A 62 -19.20 13.11 12.03
CA PRO A 62 -18.26 12.06 11.71
C PRO A 62 -17.15 11.97 12.77
N VAL A 63 -16.77 10.74 13.11
CA VAL A 63 -15.81 10.46 14.20
C VAL A 63 -14.39 10.42 13.66
N TYR A 64 -13.49 11.21 14.26
CA TYR A 64 -12.06 11.11 13.98
C TYR A 64 -11.46 9.81 14.51
N GLY A 65 -10.60 9.18 13.71
CA GLY A 65 -10.07 7.84 13.98
C GLY A 65 -11.10 6.72 13.79
N GLY A 66 -12.28 7.03 13.24
CA GLY A 66 -13.28 6.07 12.80
C GLY A 66 -13.19 5.80 11.29
N PRO A 67 -14.01 4.87 10.75
CA PRO A 67 -13.99 4.53 9.32
C PRO A 67 -14.45 5.68 8.41
N ASN A 68 -15.21 6.63 8.97
CA ASN A 68 -15.71 7.82 8.29
C ASN A 68 -14.97 9.08 8.78
N ASP A 69 -13.65 8.99 8.98
CA ASP A 69 -12.84 10.14 9.42
C ASP A 69 -12.94 11.28 8.38
N PRO A 70 -13.31 12.50 8.80
CA PRO A 70 -13.56 13.60 7.86
C PRO A 70 -12.32 14.09 7.11
N ARG A 71 -11.11 13.63 7.49
CA ARG A 71 -9.87 13.86 6.74
C ARG A 71 -9.75 12.95 5.51
N MET A 72 -10.36 11.77 5.53
CA MET A 72 -10.31 10.81 4.42
C MET A 72 -11.25 11.19 3.26
N GLY A 73 -12.17 12.11 3.52
CA GLY A 73 -13.19 12.54 2.58
C GLY A 73 -14.47 12.85 3.34
N THR A 74 -15.48 13.30 2.60
CA THR A 74 -16.83 13.46 3.10
C THR A 74 -17.77 12.81 2.10
N PHE A 75 -18.90 12.29 2.57
CA PHE A 75 -20.00 11.91 1.69
C PHE A 75 -21.17 12.90 1.77
N ASP A 76 -21.18 13.79 2.76
CA ASP A 76 -22.21 14.81 2.91
C ASP A 76 -21.92 15.97 1.95
N PHE A 77 -22.92 16.32 1.14
CA PHE A 77 -22.89 17.40 0.17
C PHE A 77 -22.71 18.79 0.81
N ARG A 78 -23.09 18.95 2.07
CA ARG A 78 -22.92 20.20 2.84
C ARG A 78 -21.56 20.28 3.53
N ALA A 79 -20.89 19.15 3.69
CA ALA A 79 -19.61 19.08 4.36
C ALA A 79 -18.44 19.18 3.36
N ARG A 80 -17.30 19.62 3.87
CA ARG A 80 -16.03 19.73 3.14
C ARG A 80 -15.00 18.80 3.73
N CYS A 81 -14.17 18.21 2.87
CA CYS A 81 -13.08 17.35 3.30
C CYS A 81 -12.07 18.13 4.14
N LYS A 82 -11.63 17.61 5.28
CA LYS A 82 -10.67 18.29 6.16
C LYS A 82 -9.22 18.28 5.65
N THR A 83 -8.96 17.62 4.52
CA THR A 83 -7.63 17.56 3.90
C THR A 83 -7.51 18.48 2.69
N CYS A 84 -8.41 18.37 1.71
CA CYS A 84 -8.36 19.16 0.48
C CYS A 84 -9.37 20.32 0.42
N ASP A 85 -10.28 20.42 1.39
CA ASP A 85 -11.39 21.38 1.45
C ASP A 85 -12.39 21.30 0.27
N CYS A 86 -12.26 20.30 -0.60
CA CYS A 86 -13.21 20.03 -1.67
C CYS A 86 -14.46 19.32 -1.14
N SER A 87 -15.61 19.59 -1.76
CA SER A 87 -16.88 18.88 -1.51
C SER A 87 -16.98 17.61 -2.36
N TYR A 88 -17.71 16.60 -1.88
CA TYR A 88 -17.99 15.37 -2.64
C TYR A 88 -18.89 15.61 -3.86
N SER A 89 -19.72 16.67 -3.83
CA SER A 89 -20.72 16.94 -4.88
C SER A 89 -20.86 18.46 -5.16
N GLY A 90 -19.82 19.08 -5.73
CA GLY A 90 -19.92 20.42 -6.36
C GLY A 90 -20.62 21.55 -5.55
N GLY A 91 -20.54 21.50 -4.21
CA GLY A 91 -21.44 22.23 -3.30
C GLY A 91 -20.87 23.53 -2.74
N GLY A 92 -20.12 24.29 -3.53
CA GLY A 92 -19.62 25.60 -3.10
C GLY A 92 -19.09 26.41 -4.27
N GLY A 93 -19.99 27.11 -4.97
CA GLY A 93 -19.64 27.99 -6.09
C GLY A 93 -20.18 27.58 -7.46
N GLY A 94 -21.20 26.73 -7.55
CA GLY A 94 -21.95 26.51 -8.80
C GLY A 94 -21.26 25.63 -9.85
N VAL A 95 -20.24 24.85 -9.47
CA VAL A 95 -19.58 23.91 -10.38
C VAL A 95 -19.78 22.48 -9.90
N SER A 96 -20.53 21.70 -10.67
CA SER A 96 -20.93 20.31 -10.43
C SER A 96 -19.79 19.33 -10.73
N ILE A 97 -18.66 19.44 -10.02
CA ILE A 97 -17.58 18.45 -10.13
C ILE A 97 -17.17 17.97 -8.74
N ASN A 98 -17.06 16.65 -8.61
CA ASN A 98 -16.58 15.93 -7.44
C ASN A 98 -15.05 16.07 -7.38
N ASP A 99 -14.56 17.18 -6.84
CA ASP A 99 -13.12 17.51 -6.85
C ASP A 99 -12.29 16.75 -5.80
N CYS A 100 -12.93 16.16 -4.78
CA CYS A 100 -12.22 15.36 -3.77
C CYS A 100 -12.01 13.92 -4.28
N PRO A 101 -10.76 13.46 -4.50
CA PRO A 101 -10.50 12.08 -4.93
C PRO A 101 -10.62 11.04 -3.80
N GLY A 102 -10.80 11.50 -2.55
CA GLY A 102 -10.62 10.68 -1.36
C GLY A 102 -9.14 10.58 -0.96
N HIS A 103 -8.90 10.38 0.33
CA HIS A 103 -7.56 10.31 0.90
C HIS A 103 -7.38 9.04 1.72
N PHE A 104 -6.22 8.40 1.57
CA PHE A 104 -5.95 7.13 2.22
C PHE A 104 -5.85 7.25 3.74
N GLY A 105 -6.56 6.37 4.44
CA GLY A 105 -6.34 6.07 5.85
C GLY A 105 -5.41 4.86 6.00
N HIS A 106 -5.00 4.58 7.23
CA HIS A 106 -4.34 3.31 7.56
C HIS A 106 -4.94 2.72 8.85
N ILE A 107 -4.81 1.40 8.99
CA ILE A 107 -5.13 0.68 10.22
C ILE A 107 -3.83 0.04 10.68
N GLU A 108 -3.43 0.35 11.91
CA GLU A 108 -2.30 -0.31 12.54
C GLU A 108 -2.77 -1.62 13.19
N LEU A 109 -2.31 -2.73 12.65
CA LEU A 109 -2.65 -4.05 13.16
C LEU A 109 -1.81 -4.36 14.41
N ALA A 110 -2.41 -5.04 15.38
CA ALA A 110 -1.72 -5.46 16.59
C ALA A 110 -0.59 -6.48 16.32
N ARG A 111 -0.70 -7.25 15.22
CA ARG A 111 0.27 -8.26 14.78
C ARG A 111 0.32 -8.31 13.25
N PRO A 112 1.47 -8.71 12.67
CA PRO A 112 1.56 -8.92 11.23
C PRO A 112 0.62 -10.05 10.79
N VAL A 113 0.00 -9.88 9.62
CA VAL A 113 -0.95 -10.84 9.02
C VAL A 113 -0.46 -11.21 7.63
N PHE A 114 -0.58 -12.49 7.28
CA PHE A 114 -0.26 -12.94 5.93
C PHE A 114 -1.29 -12.43 4.92
N HIS A 115 -0.78 -11.83 3.85
CA HIS A 115 -1.62 -11.46 2.71
C HIS A 115 -1.87 -12.70 1.84
N MET A 116 -3.12 -13.15 1.75
CA MET A 116 -3.49 -14.38 1.05
C MET A 116 -3.01 -14.41 -0.42
N GLY A 117 -3.06 -13.28 -1.13
CA GLY A 117 -2.56 -13.18 -2.51
C GLY A 117 -1.04 -13.35 -2.67
N PHE A 118 -0.26 -13.22 -1.59
CA PHE A 118 1.19 -13.41 -1.61
C PHE A 118 1.65 -14.69 -0.91
N LEU A 119 0.74 -15.42 -0.25
CA LEU A 119 1.07 -16.58 0.59
C LEU A 119 1.89 -17.63 -0.18
N ASP A 120 1.48 -17.98 -1.40
CA ASP A 120 2.21 -18.92 -2.26
C ASP A 120 3.63 -18.47 -2.60
N THR A 121 3.81 -17.16 -2.78
CA THR A 121 5.13 -16.59 -3.10
C THR A 121 6.01 -16.57 -1.87
N VAL A 122 5.45 -16.19 -0.71
CA VAL A 122 6.15 -16.22 0.58
C VAL A 122 6.62 -17.63 0.91
N LEU A 123 5.76 -18.65 0.77
CA LEU A 123 6.13 -20.04 1.01
C LEU A 123 7.26 -20.52 0.08
N LYS A 124 7.24 -20.11 -1.20
CA LYS A 124 8.33 -20.45 -2.13
C LYS A 124 9.64 -19.81 -1.71
N VAL A 125 9.63 -18.55 -1.28
CA VAL A 125 10.84 -17.85 -0.80
C VAL A 125 11.38 -18.50 0.47
N LEU A 126 10.51 -18.78 1.46
CA LEU A 126 10.91 -19.42 2.71
C LEU A 126 11.53 -20.81 2.51
N ARG A 127 11.13 -21.54 1.47
CA ARG A 127 11.74 -22.83 1.10
C ARG A 127 13.08 -22.70 0.37
N CYS A 128 13.45 -21.51 -0.10
CA CYS A 128 14.73 -21.26 -0.77
C CYS A 128 15.79 -20.72 0.20
N VAL A 129 15.37 -20.14 1.33
CA VAL A 129 16.22 -19.47 2.31
C VAL A 129 16.32 -20.34 3.56
N CYS A 130 17.53 -20.48 4.12
CA CYS A 130 17.73 -21.16 5.39
C CYS A 130 17.18 -20.31 6.55
N PHE A 131 16.40 -20.93 7.44
CA PHE A 131 15.82 -20.27 8.61
C PHE A 131 16.87 -19.76 9.61
N HIS A 132 18.03 -20.43 9.70
CA HIS A 132 19.06 -20.09 10.68
C HIS A 132 20.04 -19.03 10.17
N CYS A 133 20.62 -19.22 8.99
CA CYS A 133 21.65 -18.33 8.46
C CYS A 133 21.14 -17.25 7.50
N SER A 134 19.85 -17.25 7.16
CA SER A 134 19.24 -16.32 6.18
C SER A 134 19.86 -16.31 4.77
N LYS A 135 20.75 -17.27 4.48
CA LYS A 135 21.36 -17.47 3.14
C LYS A 135 20.47 -18.36 2.28
N LEU A 136 20.64 -18.28 0.96
CA LEU A 136 20.03 -19.25 0.03
C LEU A 136 20.62 -20.65 0.27
N LEU A 137 19.79 -21.68 0.17
CA LEU A 137 20.22 -23.09 0.29
C LEU A 137 21.10 -23.56 -0.88
N VAL A 138 21.18 -22.76 -1.93
CA VAL A 138 21.90 -23.01 -3.17
C VAL A 138 22.77 -21.80 -3.48
N ASP A 139 23.86 -22.06 -4.20
CA ASP A 139 24.91 -21.10 -4.47
C ASP A 139 25.55 -21.37 -5.83
N GLU A 140 26.46 -20.50 -6.25
CA GLU A 140 27.14 -20.52 -7.56
C GLU A 140 27.93 -21.80 -7.84
N ARG A 141 28.21 -22.60 -6.81
CA ARG A 141 28.82 -23.93 -6.93
C ARG A 141 27.91 -24.93 -7.67
N ASP A 142 26.60 -24.74 -7.65
CA ASP A 142 25.64 -25.62 -8.34
C ASP A 142 25.38 -25.14 -9.79
N TYR A 143 25.67 -26.00 -10.78
CA TYR A 143 25.42 -25.70 -12.19
C TYR A 143 23.93 -25.40 -12.48
N LYS A 144 23.00 -26.00 -11.73
CA LYS A 144 21.55 -25.75 -11.86
C LYS A 144 21.20 -24.34 -11.38
N PHE A 145 21.85 -23.86 -10.33
CA PHE A 145 21.69 -22.50 -9.83
C PHE A 145 22.15 -21.48 -10.87
N ASN A 146 23.35 -21.68 -11.44
CA ASN A 146 23.88 -20.83 -12.51
C ASN A 146 22.97 -20.82 -13.75
N ARG A 147 22.37 -21.97 -14.10
CA ARG A 147 21.37 -22.05 -15.17
C ARG A 147 20.10 -21.27 -14.83
N ALA A 148 19.62 -21.33 -13.59
CA ALA A 148 18.44 -20.58 -13.15
C ALA A 148 18.67 -19.06 -13.19
N LEU A 149 19.87 -18.59 -12.83
CA LEU A 149 20.22 -17.16 -12.87
C LEU A 149 20.14 -16.55 -14.28
N ARG A 150 20.38 -17.35 -15.33
CA ARG A 150 20.26 -16.92 -16.74
C ARG A 150 18.82 -16.66 -17.19
N ILE A 151 17.81 -17.08 -16.42
CA ILE A 151 16.40 -16.87 -16.76
C ILE A 151 16.01 -15.40 -16.55
N LYS A 152 15.70 -14.69 -17.64
CA LYS A 152 15.28 -13.27 -17.60
C LYS A 152 13.93 -13.05 -16.90
N ASN A 153 12.98 -13.97 -17.08
CA ASN A 153 11.66 -13.85 -16.47
C ASN A 153 11.74 -14.18 -14.96
N LYS A 154 11.57 -13.15 -14.12
CA LYS A 154 11.70 -13.27 -12.66
C LYS A 154 10.78 -14.31 -12.03
N ARG A 155 9.55 -14.47 -12.54
CA ARG A 155 8.58 -15.46 -12.05
C ARG A 155 9.06 -16.88 -12.31
N LEU A 156 9.54 -17.14 -13.53
CA LEU A 156 10.09 -18.44 -13.90
C LEU A 156 11.40 -18.73 -13.19
N ARG A 157 12.24 -17.71 -12.99
CA ARG A 157 13.48 -17.82 -12.22
C ARG A 157 13.23 -18.27 -10.79
N LEU A 158 12.27 -17.65 -10.09
CA LEU A 158 11.89 -18.07 -8.73
C LEU A 158 11.35 -19.51 -8.72
N ALA A 159 10.54 -19.90 -9.70
CA ALA A 159 10.02 -21.26 -9.78
C ALA A 159 11.14 -22.30 -9.99
N ALA A 160 12.13 -22.00 -10.85
CA ALA A 160 13.29 -22.84 -11.08
C ALA A 160 14.15 -22.96 -9.81
N LEU A 161 14.41 -21.85 -9.12
CA LEU A 161 15.17 -21.86 -7.86
C LEU A 161 14.46 -22.67 -6.77
N HIS A 162 13.15 -22.50 -6.63
CA HIS A 162 12.34 -23.27 -5.68
C HIS A 162 12.43 -24.78 -5.93
N GLU A 163 12.41 -25.22 -7.20
CA GLU A 163 12.52 -26.64 -7.52
C GLU A 163 13.89 -27.23 -7.12
N ILE A 164 14.97 -26.46 -7.29
CA ILE A 164 16.31 -26.86 -6.86
C ILE A 164 16.40 -26.89 -5.33
N CYS A 165 15.85 -25.89 -4.64
CA CYS A 165 15.95 -25.78 -3.18
C CYS A 165 15.08 -26.80 -2.46
N ARG A 166 13.92 -27.17 -3.02
CA ARG A 166 12.96 -28.08 -2.38
C ARG A 166 13.56 -29.45 -2.05
N THR A 167 14.55 -29.91 -2.81
CA THR A 167 15.21 -31.20 -2.59
C THR A 167 16.30 -31.14 -1.52
N LYS A 168 16.81 -29.93 -1.20
CA LYS A 168 17.86 -29.74 -0.18
C LYS A 168 17.25 -29.65 1.21
N LYS A 169 17.56 -30.64 2.05
CA LYS A 169 17.11 -30.70 3.45
C LYS A 169 18.15 -30.23 4.46
N HIS A 170 19.41 -30.08 4.04
CA HIS A 170 20.52 -29.65 4.89
C HIS A 170 21.10 -28.34 4.36
N CYS A 171 21.47 -27.44 5.27
CA CYS A 171 22.20 -26.22 4.92
C CYS A 171 23.70 -26.52 5.00
N GLU A 172 24.40 -26.37 3.88
CA GLU A 172 25.86 -26.59 3.80
C GLU A 172 26.67 -25.48 4.50
N TYR A 173 26.02 -24.40 4.96
CA TYR A 173 26.66 -23.24 5.61
C TYR A 173 26.53 -23.25 7.14
N GLY A 174 25.94 -24.29 7.71
CA GLY A 174 25.61 -24.36 9.14
C GLY A 174 26.76 -24.84 10.03
N GLU A 175 27.93 -25.17 9.46
CA GLU A 175 29.07 -25.73 10.20
C GLU A 175 30.26 -24.76 10.34
N ASP A 176 30.17 -23.55 9.74
CA ASP A 176 31.30 -22.61 9.67
C ASP A 176 31.31 -21.51 10.76
N GLU A 177 30.56 -21.67 11.86
CA GLU A 177 30.66 -20.80 13.06
C GLU A 177 30.56 -21.61 14.37
#